data_AF-A0A3C0MHD3-F1
#
_entry.id   AF-A0A3C0MHD3-F1
#
_cell.length_a   1.000
_cell.length_b   1.000
_cell.length_c   1.000
_cell.angle_alpha   90.00
_cell.angle_beta   90.00
_cell.angle_gamma   90.00
#
_symmetry.space_group_name_H-M   'P 1'
#
loop_
_entity.id
_entity.type
_entity.pdbx_description
1 polymer ?
#
loop_
_entity_poly.entity_id
_entity_poly.type
_entity_poly.pdbx_seq_one_letter_code
_entity_poly.pdbx_strand_id
1 'polypeptide(L)'
;MAKLHVAPAAGLGDTNFLIQTAPNRSDFVDVTFQKSGLGPVAAVSRALAVGVIAASLLYLPADAKAERKKKKPAQPACVGEAVLQAAQLRIIQTELMVAGLSCKTYDRWTQTANTTRYNEFVTAYKPVLMNDAHKVLARHFKSEQRLNDFLTRLANDSSQRSLSNIVEFCDGASKMYDEVLVTPSVQLAQYSAAKPQTAQHGLNVCPEVLQKAASAGPALAAAGTPATASVAAVRNPPKPQLKPEI
;
A
#
# COMPACT_ATOMS: atom_id res chain seq x y z
N MET A 1 4.18 -26.51 -5.05
CA MET A 1 4.91 -25.52 -5.88
C MET A 1 3.89 -24.87 -6.81
N ALA A 2 3.43 -23.65 -6.51
CA ALA A 2 2.42 -22.96 -7.32
C ALA A 2 3.12 -22.17 -8.44
N LYS A 3 2.90 -22.57 -9.70
CA LYS A 3 3.37 -21.88 -10.90
C LYS A 3 2.41 -20.73 -11.20
N LEU A 4 2.88 -19.50 -11.11
CA LEU A 4 2.16 -18.31 -11.58
C LEU A 4 2.17 -18.33 -13.12
N HIS A 5 1.06 -18.72 -13.76
CA HIS A 5 0.90 -18.58 -15.20
C HIS A 5 0.44 -17.17 -15.52
N VAL A 6 1.34 -16.35 -16.06
CA VAL A 6 1.01 -15.04 -16.63
C VAL A 6 0.85 -15.22 -18.14
N ALA A 7 -0.36 -15.11 -18.64
CA ALA A 7 -0.62 -15.13 -20.08
C ALA A 7 -0.12 -13.83 -20.74
N PRO A 8 0.50 -13.88 -21.93
CA PRO A 8 0.96 -12.68 -22.61
C PRO A 8 -0.24 -11.92 -23.21
N ALA A 9 -0.51 -10.71 -22.70
CA ALA A 9 -1.48 -9.80 -23.31
C ALA A 9 -0.81 -9.02 -24.45
N ALA A 10 -1.29 -9.22 -25.67
CA ALA A 10 -0.88 -8.48 -26.86
C ALA A 10 -1.53 -7.08 -26.90
N GLY A 11 -0.73 -6.07 -27.27
CA GLY A 11 -1.21 -4.89 -28.02
C GLY A 11 -1.77 -3.69 -27.24
N LEU A 12 -0.95 -2.63 -27.22
CA LEU A 12 -1.26 -1.19 -27.42
C LEU A 12 -2.22 -0.44 -26.49
N GLY A 13 -1.64 0.60 -25.86
CA GLY A 13 -2.27 1.91 -25.63
C GLY A 13 -3.14 2.05 -24.38
N ASP A 14 -2.66 2.83 -23.41
CA ASP A 14 -3.43 3.45 -22.32
C ASP A 14 -4.26 2.49 -21.45
N THR A 15 -3.59 1.61 -20.69
CA THR A 15 -4.23 0.86 -19.61
C THR A 15 -4.04 1.57 -18.27
N ASN A 16 -5.13 2.09 -17.70
CA ASN A 16 -5.18 2.45 -16.28
C ASN A 16 -5.13 1.16 -15.43
N PHE A 17 -4.09 1.00 -14.62
CA PHE A 17 -3.91 -0.16 -13.73
C PHE A 17 -4.65 0.08 -12.41
N LEU A 18 -5.91 -0.35 -12.33
CA LEU A 18 -6.64 -0.47 -11.06
C LEU A 18 -6.60 -1.93 -10.60
N ILE A 19 -6.10 -2.16 -9.39
CA ILE A 19 -6.06 -3.50 -8.79
C ILE A 19 -7.42 -3.70 -8.11
N GLN A 20 -8.25 -4.57 -8.70
CA GLN A 20 -9.55 -4.94 -8.14
C GLN A 20 -9.42 -6.33 -7.51
N THR A 21 -9.72 -6.47 -6.22
CA THR A 21 -9.68 -7.75 -5.51
C THR A 21 -10.96 -8.55 -5.76
N ALA A 22 -10.83 -9.78 -6.26
CA ALA A 22 -11.94 -10.73 -6.33
C ALA A 22 -12.40 -11.15 -4.92
N PRO A 23 -13.72 -11.27 -4.65
CA PRO A 23 -14.26 -11.39 -3.29
C PRO A 23 -14.16 -12.79 -2.64
N ASN A 24 -13.47 -13.79 -3.19
CA ASN A 24 -13.58 -15.16 -2.66
C ASN A 24 -12.40 -16.11 -2.96
N ARG A 25 -11.19 -15.82 -2.47
CA ARG A 25 -10.15 -16.86 -2.32
C ARG A 25 -9.15 -16.49 -1.23
N SER A 26 -9.07 -17.32 -0.20
CA SER A 26 -8.29 -17.13 1.03
C SER A 26 -6.78 -17.28 0.86
N ASP A 27 -6.29 -17.54 -0.36
CA ASP A 27 -4.89 -17.76 -0.65
C ASP A 27 -4.51 -16.95 -1.89
N PHE A 28 -3.60 -16.00 -1.69
CA PHE A 28 -3.05 -15.08 -2.69
C PHE A 28 -4.01 -14.04 -3.27
N VAL A 29 -3.53 -12.79 -3.28
CA VAL A 29 -4.11 -11.69 -4.05
C VAL A 29 -3.95 -12.06 -5.53
N ASP A 30 -5.00 -12.62 -6.13
CA ASP A 30 -5.08 -12.77 -7.59
C ASP A 30 -5.39 -11.40 -8.18
N VAL A 31 -4.42 -10.80 -8.85
CA VAL A 31 -4.59 -9.52 -9.57
C VAL A 31 -5.09 -9.84 -10.96
N THR A 32 -6.41 -9.89 -11.11
CA THR A 32 -7.05 -10.07 -12.41
C THR A 32 -7.19 -8.70 -13.10
N PHE A 33 -6.65 -8.57 -14.30
CA PHE A 33 -6.73 -7.35 -15.12
C PHE A 33 -8.12 -7.22 -15.75
N GLN A 34 -8.96 -6.32 -15.23
CA GLN A 34 -10.24 -6.01 -15.86
C GLN A 34 -10.14 -4.74 -16.71
N LYS A 35 -10.34 -4.90 -18.01
CA LYS A 35 -10.46 -3.80 -18.98
C LYS A 35 -11.75 -3.04 -18.68
N SER A 36 -11.67 -1.91 -17.99
CA SER A 36 -12.84 -1.05 -17.74
C SER A 36 -13.21 -0.32 -19.03
N GLY A 37 -14.20 -0.84 -19.75
CA GLY A 37 -14.89 -0.07 -20.77
C GLY A 37 -15.67 1.07 -20.10
N LEU A 38 -15.46 2.30 -20.57
CA LEU A 38 -16.30 3.45 -20.21
C LEU A 38 -17.73 3.17 -20.72
N GLY A 39 -18.64 2.84 -19.81
CA GLY A 39 -20.07 2.92 -20.05
C GLY A 39 -20.54 4.38 -19.97
N PRO A 40 -21.63 4.75 -20.68
CA PRO A 40 -22.11 6.13 -20.71
C PRO A 40 -22.69 6.53 -19.35
N VAL A 41 -22.23 7.68 -18.86
CA VAL A 41 -22.77 8.38 -17.69
C VAL A 41 -24.19 8.87 -18.01
N ALA A 42 -25.20 8.22 -17.44
CA ALA A 42 -26.57 8.70 -17.46
C ALA A 42 -26.69 9.92 -16.54
N ALA A 43 -26.96 11.08 -17.13
CA ALA A 43 -27.26 12.32 -16.44
C ALA A 43 -28.62 12.21 -15.72
N VAL A 44 -28.63 12.31 -14.39
CA VAL A 44 -29.85 12.40 -13.59
C VAL A 44 -30.07 13.87 -13.23
N SER A 45 -30.96 14.52 -13.98
CA SER A 45 -31.45 15.88 -13.72
C SER A 45 -32.28 15.90 -12.43
N ARG A 46 -31.82 16.64 -11.41
CA ARG A 46 -32.61 16.95 -10.21
C ARG A 46 -33.36 18.26 -10.43
N ALA A 47 -34.68 18.16 -10.48
CA ALA A 47 -35.60 19.30 -10.48
C ALA A 47 -35.52 20.05 -9.14
N LEU A 48 -35.36 21.38 -9.24
CA LEU A 48 -35.49 22.33 -8.14
C LEU A 48 -36.96 22.48 -7.76
N ALA A 49 -37.32 22.17 -6.52
CA ALA A 49 -38.57 22.61 -5.91
C ALA A 49 -38.24 23.67 -4.86
N VAL A 50 -38.52 24.92 -5.23
CA VAL A 50 -38.54 26.08 -4.34
C VAL A 50 -39.80 25.98 -3.48
N GLY A 51 -39.62 25.81 -2.18
CA GLY A 51 -40.70 25.83 -1.19
C GLY A 51 -40.42 26.89 -0.13
N VAL A 52 -40.97 28.09 -0.34
CA VAL A 52 -41.05 29.16 0.66
C VAL A 52 -42.19 28.82 1.62
N ILE A 53 -41.92 28.67 2.92
CA ILE A 53 -42.94 28.86 3.95
C ILE A 53 -42.40 29.77 5.04
N ALA A 54 -43.16 30.84 5.24
CA ALA A 54 -42.95 31.94 6.15
C ALA A 54 -43.31 31.58 7.61
N ALA A 55 -42.61 32.26 8.51
CA ALA A 55 -42.88 32.62 9.89
C ALA A 55 -44.19 32.15 10.58
N SER A 56 -44.06 31.65 11.82
CA SER A 56 -44.89 32.10 12.95
C SER A 56 -44.24 31.73 14.30
N LEU A 57 -44.13 32.76 15.16
CA LEU A 57 -43.72 32.69 16.56
C LEU A 57 -44.72 31.90 17.41
N LEU A 58 -44.24 31.09 18.35
CA LEU A 58 -44.83 31.02 19.69
C LEU A 58 -43.72 30.86 20.73
N TYR A 59 -43.71 31.83 21.64
CA TYR A 59 -42.87 31.97 22.82
C TYR A 59 -43.52 31.15 23.95
N LEU A 60 -42.81 30.15 24.48
CA LEU A 60 -43.15 29.49 25.75
C LEU A 60 -41.89 29.47 26.63
N PRO A 61 -41.93 30.05 27.84
CA PRO A 61 -40.89 29.90 28.84
C PRO A 61 -41.25 28.75 29.81
N ALA A 62 -40.23 28.33 30.57
CA ALA A 62 -40.29 27.36 31.67
C ALA A 62 -40.21 25.88 31.28
N ASP A 63 -38.99 25.42 31.03
CA ASP A 63 -38.63 24.04 31.36
C ASP A 63 -37.23 23.97 31.96
N ALA A 64 -37.14 23.15 33.00
CA ALA A 64 -36.03 22.99 33.91
C ALA A 64 -34.71 22.73 33.16
N LYS A 65 -33.64 23.39 33.62
CA LYS A 65 -32.27 23.07 33.23
C LYS A 65 -31.89 21.70 33.78
N ALA A 66 -32.31 20.65 33.09
CA ALA A 66 -31.65 19.36 33.14
C ALA A 66 -30.26 19.54 32.51
N GLU A 67 -29.24 19.70 33.35
CA GLU A 67 -27.84 19.68 32.91
C GLU A 67 -27.52 18.28 32.35
N ARG A 68 -27.81 18.09 31.07
CA ARG A 68 -27.29 16.97 30.30
C ARG A 68 -25.78 17.12 30.31
N LYS A 69 -25.08 16.33 31.14
CA LYS A 69 -23.63 16.16 31.09
C LYS A 69 -23.25 16.00 29.62
N LYS A 70 -22.58 17.01 29.04
CA LYS A 70 -22.11 16.99 27.66
C LYS A 70 -21.20 15.77 27.54
N LYS A 71 -21.73 14.69 26.97
CA LYS A 71 -20.96 13.48 26.67
C LYS A 71 -19.86 13.94 25.71
N LYS A 72 -18.61 13.96 26.17
CA LYS A 72 -17.45 14.30 25.34
C LYS A 72 -17.56 13.44 24.08
N PRO A 73 -17.57 14.03 22.87
CA PRO A 73 -17.72 13.26 21.65
C PRO A 73 -16.69 12.14 21.67
N ALA A 74 -17.15 10.91 21.44
CA ALA A 74 -16.27 9.75 21.41
C ALA A 74 -15.20 10.03 20.36
N GLN A 75 -13.94 10.15 20.80
CA GLN A 75 -12.84 10.29 19.86
C GLN A 75 -12.83 9.06 18.96
N PRO A 76 -12.61 9.23 17.64
CA PRO A 76 -12.46 8.08 16.75
C PRO A 76 -11.39 7.14 17.32
N ALA A 77 -11.70 5.85 17.37
CA ALA A 77 -10.79 4.85 17.90
C ALA A 77 -9.47 4.92 17.12
N CYS A 78 -8.37 5.16 17.84
CA CYS A 78 -7.03 5.23 17.28
C CYS A 78 -6.33 3.87 17.36
N VAL A 79 -5.28 3.69 16.58
CA VAL A 79 -4.52 2.44 16.49
C VAL A 79 -3.21 2.53 17.29
N GLY A 80 -2.90 1.43 17.97
CA GLY A 80 -1.65 1.25 18.70
C GLY A 80 -0.47 0.88 17.79
N GLU A 81 0.72 0.79 18.39
CA GLU A 81 2.00 0.52 17.73
C GLU A 81 1.99 -0.78 16.88
N ALA A 82 1.42 -1.86 17.40
CA ALA A 82 1.38 -3.13 16.67
C ALA A 82 0.59 -3.04 15.34
N VAL A 83 -0.53 -2.33 15.34
CA VAL A 83 -1.36 -2.16 14.13
C VAL A 83 -0.68 -1.21 13.14
N LEU A 84 -0.03 -0.16 13.64
CA LEU A 84 0.77 0.74 12.82
C LEU A 84 1.91 -0.01 12.12
N GLN A 85 2.72 -0.76 12.88
CA GLN A 85 3.83 -1.55 12.32
C GLN A 85 3.34 -2.58 11.30
N ALA A 86 2.23 -3.26 11.60
CA ALA A 86 1.60 -4.20 10.68
C ALA A 86 1.17 -3.55 9.35
N ALA A 87 0.64 -2.32 9.42
CA ALA A 87 0.29 -1.54 8.25
C ALA A 87 1.52 -1.12 7.44
N GLN A 88 2.58 -0.65 8.10
CA GLN A 88 3.84 -0.27 7.44
C GLN A 88 4.49 -1.44 6.70
N LEU A 89 4.50 -2.64 7.31
CA LEU A 89 4.97 -3.88 6.67
C LEU A 89 4.15 -4.20 5.42
N ARG A 90 2.83 -4.04 5.47
CA ARG A 90 1.96 -4.25 4.29
C ARG A 90 2.18 -3.21 3.21
N ILE A 91 2.50 -1.96 3.55
CA ILE A 91 2.86 -0.94 2.56
C ILE A 91 4.12 -1.35 1.81
N ILE A 92 5.19 -1.75 2.51
CA ILE A 92 6.43 -2.19 1.84
C ILE A 92 6.17 -3.41 0.96
N GLN A 93 5.45 -4.42 1.47
CA GLN A 93 5.10 -5.59 0.65
C GLN A 93 4.34 -5.19 -0.62
N THR A 94 3.34 -4.32 -0.49
CA THR A 94 2.52 -3.88 -1.62
C THR A 94 3.33 -3.05 -2.61
N GLU A 95 4.21 -2.17 -2.15
CA GLU A 95 5.09 -1.36 -3.00
C GLU A 95 5.99 -2.23 -3.88
N LEU A 96 6.64 -3.22 -3.26
CA LEU A 96 7.48 -4.18 -3.97
C LEU A 96 6.65 -5.05 -4.93
N MET A 97 5.47 -5.50 -4.51
CA MET A 97 4.57 -6.25 -5.39
C MET A 97 4.20 -5.45 -6.65
N VAL A 98 3.78 -4.19 -6.48
CA VAL A 98 3.41 -3.31 -7.60
C VAL A 98 4.63 -3.05 -8.49
N ALA A 99 5.83 -2.86 -7.94
CA ALA A 99 7.05 -2.74 -8.73
C ALA A 99 7.35 -3.97 -9.60
N GLY A 100 7.13 -5.17 -9.07
CA GLY A 100 7.22 -6.42 -9.85
C GLY A 100 6.28 -6.46 -11.06
N LEU A 101 5.12 -5.78 -10.98
CA LEU A 101 4.11 -5.74 -12.03
C LEU A 101 4.30 -4.58 -13.02
N SER A 102 4.62 -3.38 -12.51
CA SER A 102 4.61 -2.13 -13.27
C SER A 102 5.93 -1.87 -14.01
N CYS A 103 7.08 -2.26 -13.45
CA CYS A 103 8.40 -1.87 -13.99
C CYS A 103 8.79 -2.50 -15.32
N LYS A 104 7.92 -3.34 -15.90
CA LYS A 104 8.09 -3.96 -17.22
C LYS A 104 8.07 -2.98 -18.39
N THR A 105 7.36 -1.87 -18.22
CA THR A 105 7.20 -0.85 -19.26
C THR A 105 8.43 0.03 -19.39
N TYR A 106 9.24 0.10 -18.33
CA TYR A 106 10.51 0.82 -18.31
C TYR A 106 11.63 -0.01 -18.95
N ASP A 107 11.82 -1.25 -18.49
CA ASP A 107 12.80 -2.18 -19.04
C ASP A 107 12.34 -3.63 -18.81
N ARG A 108 12.31 -4.40 -19.91
CA ARG A 108 11.87 -5.81 -19.87
C ARG A 108 12.75 -6.65 -18.95
N TRP A 109 14.05 -6.35 -18.85
CA TRP A 109 14.97 -7.07 -17.96
C TRP A 109 14.67 -6.78 -16.49
N THR A 110 14.37 -5.52 -16.18
CA THR A 110 13.99 -5.08 -14.85
C THR A 110 12.71 -5.76 -14.34
N GLN A 111 11.76 -6.12 -15.20
CA GLN A 111 10.57 -6.88 -14.78
C GLN A 111 10.91 -8.25 -14.19
N THR A 112 11.69 -9.05 -14.92
CA THR A 112 12.03 -10.41 -14.49
C THR A 112 12.87 -10.36 -13.22
N ALA A 113 13.75 -9.36 -13.10
CA ALA A 113 14.50 -9.10 -11.88
C ALA A 113 13.57 -8.78 -10.70
N ASN A 114 12.67 -7.81 -10.82
CA ASN A 114 11.79 -7.39 -9.72
C ASN A 114 10.76 -8.47 -9.33
N THR A 115 10.24 -9.24 -10.30
CA THR A 115 9.34 -10.38 -10.00
C THR A 115 10.07 -11.46 -9.21
N THR A 116 11.31 -11.80 -9.60
CA THR A 116 12.15 -12.76 -8.88
C THR A 116 12.45 -12.26 -7.46
N ARG A 117 12.88 -10.99 -7.34
CA ARG A 117 13.17 -10.33 -6.06
C ARG A 117 11.95 -10.25 -5.15
N TYR A 118 10.74 -10.06 -5.69
CA TYR A 118 9.51 -10.13 -4.90
C TYR A 118 9.28 -11.52 -4.29
N ASN A 119 9.48 -12.57 -5.09
CA ASN A 119 9.32 -13.94 -4.59
C ASN A 119 10.36 -14.28 -3.52
N GLU A 120 11.60 -13.82 -3.68
CA GLU A 120 12.66 -13.92 -2.67
C GLU A 120 12.25 -13.18 -1.39
N PHE A 121 11.78 -11.94 -1.50
CA PHE A 121 11.28 -11.15 -0.38
C PHE A 121 10.15 -11.86 0.38
N VAL A 122 9.09 -12.29 -0.33
CA VAL A 122 7.96 -12.96 0.33
C VAL A 122 8.40 -14.27 0.97
N THR A 123 9.34 -15.00 0.37
CA THR A 123 9.88 -16.25 0.93
C THR A 123 10.67 -15.97 2.21
N ALA A 124 11.61 -15.01 2.18
CA ALA A 124 12.46 -14.67 3.31
C ALA A 124 11.65 -14.13 4.51
N TYR A 125 10.61 -13.34 4.25
CA TYR A 125 9.86 -12.63 5.28
C TYR A 125 8.48 -13.21 5.56
N LYS A 126 8.13 -14.37 4.99
CA LYS A 126 6.82 -15.01 5.19
C LYS A 126 6.37 -15.06 6.66
N PRO A 127 7.22 -15.45 7.64
CA PRO A 127 6.80 -15.49 9.04
C PRO A 127 6.36 -14.12 9.57
N VAL A 128 7.13 -13.08 9.28
CA VAL A 128 6.86 -11.70 9.71
C VAL A 128 5.61 -11.14 9.01
N LEU A 129 5.50 -11.32 7.68
CA LEU A 129 4.35 -10.86 6.89
C LEU A 129 3.03 -11.53 7.33
N MET A 130 3.09 -12.78 7.77
CA MET A 130 1.91 -13.50 8.25
C MET A 130 1.59 -13.21 9.71
N ASN A 131 2.56 -13.34 10.61
CA ASN A 131 2.32 -13.26 12.05
C ASN A 131 2.20 -11.81 12.54
N ASP A 132 3.07 -10.94 12.05
CA ASP A 132 3.23 -9.58 12.59
C ASP A 132 2.47 -8.55 11.74
N ALA A 133 2.20 -8.86 10.47
CA ALA A 133 1.38 -8.01 9.62
C ALA A 133 -0.05 -8.55 9.43
N HIS A 134 -0.22 -9.69 8.74
CA HIS A 134 -1.55 -10.20 8.38
C HIS A 134 -2.46 -10.43 9.60
N LYS A 135 -2.01 -11.26 10.55
CA LYS A 135 -2.83 -11.63 11.71
C LYS A 135 -3.17 -10.43 12.59
N VAL A 136 -2.24 -9.47 12.73
CA VAL A 136 -2.49 -8.23 13.48
C VAL A 136 -3.59 -7.40 12.83
N LEU A 137 -3.50 -7.17 11.52
CA LEU A 137 -4.52 -6.41 10.79
C LEU A 137 -5.87 -7.14 10.75
N ALA A 138 -5.88 -8.46 10.54
CA ALA A 138 -7.11 -9.25 10.57
C ALA A 138 -7.85 -9.11 11.92
N ARG A 139 -7.12 -9.19 13.05
CA ARG A 139 -7.67 -8.93 14.38
C ARG A 139 -8.17 -7.50 14.56
N HIS A 140 -7.47 -6.53 14.00
CA HIS A 140 -7.86 -5.12 14.08
C HIS A 140 -9.16 -4.83 13.32
N PHE A 141 -9.25 -5.25 12.06
CA PHE A 141 -10.41 -4.97 11.21
C PHE A 141 -11.65 -5.80 11.57
N LYS A 142 -11.45 -7.00 12.15
CA LYS A 142 -12.52 -7.95 12.54
C LYS A 142 -13.48 -8.35 11.41
N SER A 143 -13.09 -8.05 10.17
CA SER A 143 -13.87 -8.24 8.95
C SER A 143 -12.88 -8.41 7.81
N GLU A 144 -12.96 -9.54 7.11
CA GLU A 144 -12.11 -9.81 5.95
C GLU A 144 -12.36 -8.78 4.84
N GLN A 145 -13.61 -8.38 4.62
CA GLN A 145 -13.95 -7.33 3.66
C GLN A 145 -13.21 -6.02 3.98
N ARG A 146 -13.25 -5.54 5.23
CA ARG A 146 -12.55 -4.29 5.60
C ARG A 146 -11.03 -4.39 5.48
N LEU A 147 -10.47 -5.57 5.78
CA LEU A 147 -9.05 -5.82 5.56
C LEU A 147 -8.71 -5.80 4.07
N ASN A 148 -9.51 -6.45 3.24
CA ASN A 148 -9.31 -6.45 1.79
C ASN A 148 -9.44 -5.03 1.22
N ASP A 149 -10.45 -4.26 1.64
CA ASP A 149 -10.60 -2.86 1.24
C ASP A 149 -9.37 -2.03 1.62
N PHE A 150 -8.80 -2.27 2.81
CA PHE A 150 -7.57 -1.62 3.24
C PHE A 150 -6.38 -2.00 2.34
N LEU A 151 -6.14 -3.29 2.10
CA LEU A 151 -5.04 -3.75 1.25
C LEU A 151 -5.18 -3.25 -0.19
N THR A 152 -6.41 -3.24 -0.73
CA THR A 152 -6.72 -2.69 -2.06
C THR A 152 -6.41 -1.19 -2.14
N ARG A 153 -6.73 -0.41 -1.09
CA ARG A 153 -6.34 1.01 -1.05
C ARG A 153 -4.83 1.19 -1.10
N LEU A 154 -4.06 0.39 -0.36
CA LEU A 154 -2.60 0.45 -0.42
C LEU A 154 -2.07 0.11 -1.82
N ALA A 155 -2.65 -0.91 -2.47
CA ALA A 155 -2.26 -1.32 -3.81
C ALA A 155 -2.56 -0.26 -4.86
N ASN A 156 -3.72 0.39 -4.75
CA ASN A 156 -4.10 1.49 -5.64
C ASN A 156 -3.27 2.75 -5.41
N ASP A 157 -2.90 3.06 -4.18
CA ASP A 157 -2.01 4.18 -3.86
C ASP A 157 -0.60 3.96 -4.47
N SER A 158 -0.03 2.77 -4.28
CA SER A 158 1.24 2.37 -4.90
C SER A 158 1.17 2.38 -6.44
N SER A 159 0.09 1.84 -7.02
CA SER A 159 -0.14 1.86 -8.47
C SER A 159 -0.17 3.29 -9.01
N GLN A 160 -0.89 4.20 -8.35
CA GLN A 160 -0.94 5.62 -8.74
C GLN A 160 0.43 6.29 -8.72
N ARG A 161 1.27 6.02 -7.70
CA ARG A 161 2.66 6.50 -7.71
C ARG A 161 3.45 5.95 -8.90
N SER A 162 3.31 4.66 -9.20
CA SER A 162 3.99 4.04 -10.33
C SER A 162 3.57 4.64 -11.68
N LEU A 163 2.30 5.04 -11.82
CA LEU A 163 1.78 5.69 -13.03
C LEU A 163 2.22 7.16 -13.12
N SER A 164 2.35 7.85 -11.98
CA SER A 164 2.74 9.26 -11.94
C SER A 164 4.20 9.49 -12.38
N ASN A 165 5.12 8.60 -12.00
CA ASN A 165 6.51 8.64 -12.43
C ASN A 165 7.14 7.24 -12.39
N ILE A 166 6.99 6.49 -13.49
CA ILE A 166 7.41 5.09 -13.53
C ILE A 166 8.93 4.90 -13.34
N VAL A 167 9.75 5.83 -13.84
CA VAL A 167 11.21 5.74 -13.74
C VAL A 167 11.64 5.85 -12.28
N GLU A 168 11.20 6.91 -11.60
CA GLU A 168 11.51 7.14 -10.19
C GLU A 168 10.96 6.04 -9.29
N PHE A 169 9.74 5.57 -9.56
CA PHE A 169 9.13 4.47 -8.82
C PHE A 169 9.96 3.19 -8.94
N CYS A 170 10.39 2.82 -10.15
CA CYS A 170 11.14 1.61 -10.40
C CYS A 170 12.58 1.66 -9.87
N ASP A 171 13.23 2.83 -9.95
CA ASP A 171 14.54 3.04 -9.32
C ASP A 171 14.45 2.96 -7.80
N GLY A 172 13.42 3.59 -7.22
CA GLY A 172 13.14 3.53 -5.79
C GLY A 172 12.87 2.11 -5.30
N ALA A 173 12.03 1.36 -6.02
CA ALA A 173 11.72 -0.03 -5.71
C ALA A 173 12.95 -0.95 -5.85
N SER A 174 13.79 -0.73 -6.87
CA SER A 174 15.02 -1.51 -7.05
C SER A 174 15.97 -1.34 -5.87
N LYS A 175 16.15 -0.10 -5.40
CA LYS A 175 16.90 0.19 -4.16
C LYS A 175 16.27 -0.45 -2.94
N MET A 176 14.95 -0.40 -2.82
CA MET A 176 14.25 -1.06 -1.72
C MET A 176 14.48 -2.57 -1.72
N TYR A 177 14.50 -3.23 -2.89
CA TYR A 177 14.86 -4.64 -2.99
C TYR A 177 16.29 -4.91 -2.54
N ASP A 178 17.25 -4.09 -2.99
CA ASP A 178 18.65 -4.22 -2.60
C ASP A 178 18.82 -4.15 -1.08
N GLU A 179 18.07 -3.26 -0.43
CA GLU A 179 18.11 -3.09 1.02
C GLU A 179 17.40 -4.23 1.75
N VAL A 180 16.16 -4.61 1.37
CA VAL A 180 15.42 -5.65 2.12
C VAL A 180 15.98 -7.05 1.93
N LEU A 181 16.61 -7.36 0.80
CA LEU A 181 17.13 -8.70 0.55
C LEU A 181 18.44 -8.98 1.29
N VAL A 182 19.14 -7.94 1.75
CA VAL A 182 20.32 -8.07 2.62
C VAL A 182 20.01 -7.78 4.09
N THR A 183 18.83 -7.21 4.39
CA THR A 183 18.40 -6.92 5.75
C THR A 183 18.05 -8.23 6.49
N PRO A 184 18.50 -8.42 7.74
CA PRO A 184 18.05 -9.54 8.56
C PRO A 184 16.54 -9.50 8.81
N SER A 185 15.88 -10.67 8.89
CA SER A 185 14.43 -10.79 9.09
C SER A 185 13.89 -9.98 10.27
N VAL A 186 14.66 -9.93 11.36
CA VAL A 186 14.36 -9.19 12.61
C VAL A 186 14.30 -7.67 12.43
N GLN A 187 14.90 -7.12 11.36
CA GLN A 187 14.99 -5.68 11.12
C GLN A 187 13.95 -5.15 10.13
N LEU A 188 13.11 -6.00 9.52
CA LEU A 188 12.13 -5.53 8.51
C LEU A 188 11.15 -4.50 9.07
N ALA A 189 10.72 -4.65 10.32
CA ALA A 189 9.80 -3.72 10.96
C ALA A 189 10.42 -2.31 11.09
N GLN A 190 11.67 -2.24 11.54
CA GLN A 190 12.42 -0.99 11.69
C GLN A 190 12.69 -0.36 10.33
N TYR A 191 13.14 -1.17 9.37
CA TYR A 191 13.30 -0.76 7.99
C TYR A 191 12.01 -0.15 7.42
N SER A 192 10.87 -0.83 7.61
CA SER A 192 9.58 -0.38 7.09
C SER A 192 9.17 0.96 7.71
N ALA A 193 9.30 1.10 9.03
CA ALA A 193 8.95 2.33 9.73
C ALA A 193 9.77 3.56 9.28
N ALA A 194 10.99 3.34 8.76
CA ALA A 194 11.86 4.42 8.28
C ALA A 194 11.50 4.91 6.87
N LYS A 195 10.59 4.23 6.14
CA LYS A 195 10.28 4.59 4.76
C LYS A 195 9.15 5.63 4.67
N PRO A 196 9.33 6.70 3.87
CA PRO A 196 8.38 7.81 3.81
C PRO A 196 6.98 7.38 3.35
N GLN A 197 6.88 6.47 2.38
CA GLN A 197 5.59 5.98 1.88
C GLN A 197 4.78 5.22 2.95
N THR A 198 5.41 4.74 4.02
CA THR A 198 4.69 4.02 5.08
C THR A 198 3.89 4.92 6.01
N ALA A 199 4.07 6.24 5.91
CA ALA A 199 3.18 7.22 6.54
C ALA A 199 1.80 7.28 5.86
N GLN A 200 1.66 6.80 4.61
CA GLN A 200 0.43 6.88 3.83
C GLN A 200 -0.51 5.68 4.09
N HIS A 201 -0.64 5.27 5.35
CA HIS A 201 -1.45 4.12 5.74
C HIS A 201 -2.94 4.44 5.97
N GLY A 202 -3.32 5.72 6.14
CA GLY A 202 -4.72 6.13 6.29
C GLY A 202 -5.43 5.61 7.55
N LEU A 203 -4.67 5.22 8.59
CA LEU A 203 -5.20 4.85 9.90
C LEU A 203 -5.08 6.04 10.85
N ASN A 204 -5.99 6.14 11.81
CA ASN A 204 -5.87 7.11 12.89
C ASN A 204 -4.93 6.54 13.97
N VAL A 205 -3.71 7.04 14.09
CA VAL A 205 -2.70 6.55 15.06
C VAL A 205 -2.88 7.26 16.40
N CYS A 206 -2.75 6.52 17.51
CA CYS A 206 -2.86 7.13 18.83
C CYS A 206 -1.73 8.16 19.07
N PRO A 207 -2.01 9.33 19.69
CA PRO A 207 -1.01 10.37 19.90
C PRO A 207 0.25 9.88 20.61
N GLU A 208 0.11 8.95 21.55
CA GLU A 208 1.21 8.37 22.31
C GLU A 208 2.18 7.58 21.42
N VAL A 209 1.65 6.90 20.39
CA VAL A 209 2.45 6.15 19.41
C VAL A 209 3.19 7.11 18.47
N LEU A 210 2.54 8.19 18.05
CA LEU A 210 3.17 9.23 17.22
C LEU A 210 4.30 9.93 17.98
N GLN A 211 4.08 10.25 19.26
CA GLN A 211 5.09 10.84 20.13
C GLN A 211 6.28 9.90 20.33
N LYS A 212 6.03 8.61 20.58
CA LYS A 212 7.07 7.59 20.69
C LYS A 212 7.90 7.48 19.41
N ALA A 213 7.26 7.41 18.25
CA ALA A 213 7.94 7.34 16.96
C ALA A 213 8.81 8.58 16.68
N ALA A 214 8.32 9.78 17.02
CA ALA A 214 9.08 11.03 16.87
C ALA A 214 10.29 11.08 17.81
N SER A 215 10.16 10.57 19.04
CA SER A 215 11.25 10.55 20.02
C SER A 215 12.34 9.50 19.74
N ALA A 216 12.08 8.53 18.87
CA ALA A 216 13.07 7.52 18.48
C ALA A 216 14.22 8.10 17.64
N GLY A 217 14.05 9.29 17.06
CA GLY A 217 15.09 10.06 16.35
C GLY A 217 15.70 9.35 15.13
N PRO A 218 16.49 10.06 14.29
CA PRO A 218 17.19 9.49 13.15
C PRO A 218 18.41 8.61 13.53
N ALA A 219 18.54 8.19 14.79
CA ALA A 219 19.71 7.46 15.30
C ALA A 219 19.96 6.11 14.61
N LEU A 220 19.00 5.58 13.84
CA LEU A 220 19.15 4.36 13.06
C LEU A 220 19.73 4.55 11.64
N ALA A 221 19.92 5.78 11.16
CA ALA A 221 20.67 6.02 9.92
C ALA A 221 22.19 5.93 10.11
N ALA A 222 22.69 5.98 11.35
CA ALA A 222 24.13 5.99 11.67
C ALA A 222 24.71 4.61 12.06
N ALA A 223 23.89 3.59 12.28
CA ALA A 223 24.35 2.23 12.59
C ALA A 223 24.71 1.40 11.35
N GLY A 224 24.49 1.96 10.15
CA GLY A 224 25.03 1.44 8.89
C GLY A 224 26.27 2.22 8.50
N THR A 225 27.34 2.16 9.29
CA THR A 225 28.66 2.50 8.74
C THR A 225 28.93 1.50 7.62
N PRO A 226 29.22 1.92 6.38
CA PRO A 226 29.58 0.99 5.33
C PRO A 226 30.87 0.32 5.78
N ALA A 227 30.79 -0.96 6.14
CA ALA A 227 31.95 -1.82 6.00
C ALA A 227 32.43 -1.59 4.57
N THR A 228 33.68 -1.17 4.43
CA THR A 228 34.41 -1.08 3.17
C THR A 228 34.48 -2.48 2.55
N ALA A 229 33.37 -2.93 1.99
CA ALA A 229 33.32 -3.99 1.03
C ALA A 229 33.82 -3.36 -0.27
N SER A 230 35.09 -3.61 -0.55
CA SER A 230 35.69 -3.47 -1.87
C SER A 230 34.66 -3.81 -2.93
N VAL A 231 34.27 -2.82 -3.73
CA VAL A 231 33.46 -3.00 -4.93
C VAL A 231 34.31 -3.83 -5.89
N ALA A 232 34.25 -5.16 -5.74
CA ALA A 232 34.49 -6.05 -6.84
C ALA A 232 33.34 -5.78 -7.80
N ALA A 233 33.66 -5.08 -8.88
CA ALA A 233 32.75 -4.73 -9.96
C ALA A 233 31.78 -5.87 -10.25
N VAL A 234 30.51 -5.69 -9.87
CA VAL A 234 29.41 -6.48 -10.41
C VAL A 234 29.39 -6.14 -11.89
N ARG A 235 30.00 -7.04 -12.68
CA ARG A 235 29.90 -6.99 -14.13
C ARG A 235 28.41 -7.04 -14.45
N ASN A 236 27.90 -5.99 -15.09
CA ASN A 236 26.58 -6.03 -15.73
C ASN A 236 26.45 -7.37 -16.47
N PRO A 237 25.36 -8.13 -16.26
CA PRO A 237 25.15 -9.34 -17.06
C PRO A 237 25.15 -8.92 -18.53
N PRO A 238 25.86 -9.65 -19.41
CA PRO A 238 25.89 -9.31 -20.82
C PRO A 238 24.46 -9.32 -21.37
N LYS A 239 24.04 -8.20 -21.98
CA LYS A 239 22.81 -8.16 -22.77
C LYS A 239 22.85 -9.32 -23.77
N PRO A 240 21.85 -10.22 -23.79
CA PRO A 240 21.77 -11.23 -24.83
C PRO A 240 21.60 -10.52 -26.16
N GLN A 241 22.56 -10.73 -27.07
CA GLN A 241 22.46 -10.26 -28.44
C GLN A 241 21.29 -11.00 -29.10
N LEU A 242 20.21 -10.29 -29.43
CA LEU A 242 19.18 -10.85 -30.31
C LEU A 242 19.85 -11.15 -31.66
N LYS A 243 19.95 -12.43 -32.00
CA LYS A 243 20.28 -12.85 -33.36
C LYS A 243 19.15 -12.41 -34.29
N PRO A 244 19.44 -11.76 -35.43
CA PRO A 244 18.42 -11.52 -36.44
C PRO A 244 17.94 -12.87 -36.96
N GLU A 245 16.64 -13.14 -36.83
CA GLU A 245 15.99 -14.20 -37.60
C GLU A 245 16.01 -13.78 -39.08
N ILE A 246 16.47 -14.69 -39.94
CA ILE A 246 16.48 -14.58 -41.40
C ILE A 246 15.18 -15.18 -41.91
#